data_AF-A0A353N2X7-F1
#
_entry.id   AF-A0A353N2X7-F1
#
_cell.length_a   1.000
_cell.length_b   1.000
_cell.length_c   1.000
_cell.angle_alpha   90.00
_cell.angle_beta   90.00
_cell.angle_gamma   90.00
#
_symmetry.space_group_name_H-M   'P 1'
#
loop_
_entity.id
_entity.type
_entity.pdbx_description
1 polymer ?
#
loop_
_entity_poly.entity_id
_entity_poly.type
_entity_poly.pdbx_seq_one_letter_code
_entity_poly.pdbx_strand_id
1 'polypeptide(L)'
;GSMERAFRLTFEAFNLADEFQVPVFILTDQYLLNSFYNVPSFDIKDLEVERHLVESGADYRRYEVTESGVSPRRVPGLGKGLGGTDSQEHEEVGHVQEDFELRPRVVDKRQGKRGGLLAGGVEP
;
A
#
# COMPACT_ATOMS: atom_id res chain seq x y z
N GLY A 1 -1.09 22.17 -10.36
CA GLY A 1 -1.61 21.71 -9.06
C GLY A 1 -2.65 22.68 -8.56
N SER A 2 -3.84 22.20 -8.20
CA SER A 2 -4.88 22.98 -7.51
C SER A 2 -5.09 22.43 -6.10
N MET A 3 -5.70 23.21 -5.21
CA MET A 3 -6.03 22.74 -3.85
C MET A 3 -6.98 21.54 -3.87
N GLU A 4 -7.95 21.52 -4.79
CA GLU A 4 -8.84 20.37 -4.97
C GLU A 4 -8.08 19.14 -5.44
N ARG A 5 -7.19 19.27 -6.43
CA ARG A 5 -6.39 18.15 -6.93
C ARG A 5 -5.45 17.62 -5.83
N ALA A 6 -4.88 18.50 -5.00
CA ALA A 6 -4.07 18.09 -3.86
C ALA A 6 -4.89 17.27 -2.84
N PHE A 7 -6.13 17.70 -2.55
CA PHE A 7 -7.04 16.96 -1.68
C PHE A 7 -7.38 15.56 -2.25
N ARG A 8 -7.83 15.48 -3.51
CA ARG A 8 -8.23 14.22 -4.15
C ARG A 8 -7.07 13.25 -4.33
N LEU A 9 -5.92 13.72 -4.83
CA LEU A 9 -4.72 12.87 -4.98
C LEU A 9 -4.21 12.35 -3.64
N THR A 10 -4.36 13.14 -2.55
CA THR A 10 -3.98 12.66 -1.22
C THR A 10 -4.86 11.52 -0.77
N PHE A 11 -6.18 11.61 -1.01
CA PHE A 11 -7.11 10.54 -0.71
C PHE A 11 -6.78 9.26 -1.47
N GLU A 12 -6.59 9.36 -2.79
CA GLU A 12 -6.22 8.24 -3.66
C GLU A 12 -4.86 7.63 -3.26
N ALA A 13 -3.90 8.46 -2.86
CA ALA A 13 -2.59 7.99 -2.39
C ALA A 13 -2.70 7.08 -1.15
N PHE A 14 -3.65 7.33 -0.25
CA PHE A 14 -3.89 6.46 0.91
C PHE A 14 -4.49 5.10 0.50
N ASN A 15 -5.47 5.10 -0.41
CA ASN A 15 -6.04 3.85 -0.93
C ASN A 15 -4.95 3.03 -1.66
N LEU A 16 -4.15 3.66 -2.53
CA LEU A 16 -3.06 3.01 -3.24
C LEU A 16 -1.99 2.44 -2.29
N ALA A 17 -1.66 3.18 -1.22
CA ALA A 17 -0.71 2.73 -0.20
C ALA A 17 -1.23 1.50 0.57
N ASP A 18 -2.53 1.47 0.87
CA ASP A 18 -3.17 0.33 1.53
C ASP A 18 -3.23 -0.89 0.60
N GLU A 19 -3.74 -0.71 -0.62
CA GLU A 19 -3.91 -1.75 -1.63
C GLU A 19 -2.59 -2.48 -1.93
N PHE A 20 -1.56 -1.72 -2.32
CA PHE A 20 -0.29 -2.31 -2.75
C PHE A 20 0.71 -2.48 -1.60
N GLN A 21 0.43 -1.93 -0.42
CA GLN A 21 1.30 -2.04 0.76
C GLN A 21 2.71 -1.54 0.46
N VAL A 22 2.79 -0.34 -0.09
CA VAL A 22 4.04 0.34 -0.45
C VAL A 22 4.01 1.78 0.03
N PRO A 23 5.18 2.40 0.25
CA PRO A 23 5.25 3.84 0.44
C PRO A 23 4.77 4.57 -0.83
N VAL A 24 3.87 5.53 -0.65
CA VAL A 24 3.41 6.44 -1.72
C VAL A 24 3.91 7.84 -1.41
N PHE A 25 4.47 8.51 -2.41
CA PHE A 25 4.97 9.87 -2.30
C PHE A 25 4.05 10.83 -3.06
N ILE A 26 3.57 11.87 -2.37
CA ILE A 26 2.80 12.95 -2.99
C ILE A 26 3.77 14.09 -3.25
N LEU A 27 4.02 14.37 -4.53
CA LEU A 27 4.90 15.46 -4.93
C LEU A 27 4.10 16.76 -5.01
N THR A 28 4.60 17.77 -4.30
CA THR A 28 4.05 19.11 -4.28
C THR A 28 5.18 20.12 -4.47
N ASP A 29 4.83 21.38 -4.67
CA ASP A 29 5.77 22.49 -4.76
C ASP A 29 5.58 23.50 -3.62
N GLN A 30 6.60 24.34 -3.43
CA GLN A 30 6.62 25.37 -2.39
C GLN A 30 5.50 26.41 -2.56
N TYR A 31 5.10 26.70 -3.81
CA TYR A 31 4.07 27.70 -4.07
C TYR A 31 2.70 27.22 -3.60
N LEU A 32 2.34 25.96 -3.91
CA LEU A 32 1.09 25.35 -3.46
C LEU A 32 1.04 25.23 -1.94
N LEU A 33 2.14 24.83 -1.30
CA LEU A 33 2.23 24.69 0.17
C LEU A 33 2.08 26.03 0.91
N ASN A 34 2.49 27.14 0.29
CA ASN A 34 2.37 28.48 0.87
C ASN A 34 1.08 29.21 0.46
N SER A 35 0.25 28.58 -0.38
CA SER A 35 -0.98 29.18 -0.88
C SER A 35 -2.13 28.98 0.10
N PHE A 36 -2.85 30.06 0.42
CA PHE A 36 -4.08 30.02 1.20
C PHE A 36 -5.16 30.79 0.45
N TYR A 37 -6.28 30.14 0.17
CA TYR A 37 -7.38 30.71 -0.60
C TYR A 37 -8.72 30.24 -0.05
N ASN A 38 -9.74 31.07 -0.20
CA ASN A 38 -11.12 30.63 -0.01
C ASN A 38 -11.51 29.74 -1.20
N VAL A 39 -11.90 28.51 -0.91
CA VAL A 39 -12.37 27.54 -1.92
C VAL A 39 -13.78 27.06 -1.55
N PRO A 40 -14.61 26.66 -2.52
CA PRO A 40 -15.81 25.91 -2.23
C PRO A 40 -15.48 24.64 -1.44
N SER A 41 -16.44 24.14 -0.66
CA SER A 41 -16.30 22.84 -0.01
C SER A 41 -16.05 21.73 -1.05
N PHE A 42 -15.07 20.87 -0.80
CA PHE A 42 -14.81 19.72 -1.67
C PHE A 42 -15.94 18.70 -1.57
N ASP A 43 -16.37 18.16 -2.70
CA ASP A 43 -17.30 17.03 -2.71
C ASP A 43 -16.56 15.76 -2.30
N ILE A 44 -17.17 15.02 -1.38
CA ILE A 44 -16.62 13.79 -0.80
C ILE A 44 -17.54 12.58 -1.01
N LYS A 45 -18.68 12.76 -1.68
CA LYS A 45 -19.68 11.70 -1.86
C LYS A 45 -19.17 10.54 -2.71
N ASP A 46 -18.20 10.81 -3.57
CA ASP A 46 -17.52 9.88 -4.46
C ASP A 46 -16.26 9.27 -3.82
N LEU A 47 -15.89 9.65 -2.59
CA LEU A 47 -14.70 9.15 -1.93
C LEU A 47 -15.02 7.96 -1.03
N GLU A 48 -14.48 6.79 -1.37
CA GLU A 48 -14.62 5.55 -0.59
C GLU A 48 -13.27 5.11 -0.03
N VAL A 49 -13.23 4.81 1.28
CA VAL A 49 -12.02 4.31 1.94
C VAL A 49 -11.96 2.80 1.74
N GLU A 50 -11.04 2.36 0.89
CA GLU A 50 -10.85 0.95 0.57
C GLU A 50 -9.92 0.30 1.61
N ARG A 51 -10.47 -0.64 2.39
CA ARG A 51 -9.70 -1.34 3.43
C ARG A 51 -9.31 -2.73 2.92
N HIS A 52 -8.06 -2.89 2.53
CA HIS A 52 -7.52 -4.15 2.02
C HIS A 52 -7.06 -5.06 3.17
N LEU A 53 -7.97 -5.33 4.10
CA LEU A 53 -7.74 -6.13 5.31
C LEU A 53 -8.46 -7.48 5.25
N VAL A 54 -7.82 -8.51 5.79
CA VAL A 54 -8.40 -9.85 5.95
C VAL A 54 -8.44 -10.26 7.42
N GLU A 55 -9.49 -10.99 7.80
CA GLU A 55 -9.52 -11.72 9.07
C GLU A 55 -8.70 -13.00 8.95
N SER A 56 -7.62 -13.09 9.74
CA SER A 56 -6.63 -14.14 9.55
C SER A 56 -6.94 -15.42 10.32
N GLY A 57 -6.74 -16.57 9.66
CA GLY A 57 -6.68 -17.89 10.30
C GLY A 57 -5.38 -18.11 11.08
N ALA A 58 -5.29 -19.21 11.83
CA ALA A 58 -4.09 -19.53 12.62
C ALA A 58 -2.85 -19.82 11.76
N ASP A 59 -3.06 -20.21 10.49
CA ASP A 59 -2.08 -20.55 9.46
C ASP A 59 -1.65 -19.35 8.59
N TYR A 60 -1.99 -18.12 9.01
CA TYR A 60 -1.71 -16.91 8.25
C TYR A 60 -0.23 -16.70 7.91
N ARG A 61 0.01 -16.25 6.67
CA ARG A 61 1.35 -15.97 6.13
C ARG A 61 1.40 -14.53 5.65
N ARG A 62 2.02 -13.63 6.43
CA ARG A 62 2.06 -12.18 6.15
C ARG A 62 2.58 -11.85 4.75
N TYR A 63 3.54 -12.61 4.27
CA TYR A 63 4.25 -12.38 3.02
C TYR A 63 3.95 -13.44 1.96
N GLU A 64 2.80 -14.13 2.05
CA GLU A 64 2.30 -15.09 1.06
C GLU A 64 2.55 -14.63 -0.39
N VAL A 65 3.09 -15.52 -1.21
CA VAL A 65 3.37 -15.24 -2.61
C VAL A 65 2.08 -15.42 -3.42
N THR A 66 1.57 -14.32 -3.95
CA THR A 66 0.37 -14.27 -4.79
C THR A 66 0.73 -13.86 -6.22
N GLU A 67 -0.16 -14.10 -7.18
CA GLU A 67 0.04 -13.71 -8.58
C GLU A 67 0.21 -12.19 -8.74
N SER A 68 -0.51 -11.38 -7.95
CA SER A 68 -0.38 -9.93 -7.94
C SER A 68 0.83 -9.40 -7.18
N GLY A 69 1.51 -10.26 -6.41
CA GLY A 69 2.56 -9.86 -5.46
C GLY A 69 2.06 -9.16 -4.20
N VAL A 70 0.75 -8.91 -4.08
CA VAL A 70 0.10 -8.33 -2.89
C VAL A 70 -0.37 -9.48 -1.99
N SER A 71 0.28 -9.63 -0.83
CA SER A 71 -0.12 -10.62 0.18
C SER A 71 -1.32 -10.12 0.99
N PRO A 72 -2.25 -10.99 1.40
CA PRO A 72 -3.33 -10.60 2.30
C PRO A 72 -2.79 -9.94 3.57
N ARG A 73 -3.33 -8.76 3.94
CA ARG A 73 -2.87 -7.99 5.10
C ARG A 73 -3.86 -8.11 6.26
N ARG A 74 -3.36 -8.46 7.44
CA ARG A 74 -4.12 -8.37 8.69
C ARG A 74 -3.56 -7.29 9.61
N VAL A 75 -4.35 -6.87 10.58
CA VAL A 75 -3.91 -5.99 11.68
C VAL A 75 -3.97 -6.74 13.03
N PRO A 76 -3.21 -6.30 14.05
CA PRO A 76 -3.36 -6.83 15.41
C PRO A 76 -4.81 -6.83 15.88
N GLY A 77 -5.29 -7.96 16.42
CA GLY A 77 -6.65 -8.13 16.90
C GLY A 77 -7.68 -8.57 15.85
N LEU A 78 -7.33 -8.62 14.57
CA LEU A 78 -8.22 -9.09 13.51
C LEU A 78 -7.86 -10.52 13.09
N GLY A 79 -8.51 -11.51 13.71
CA GLY A 79 -8.28 -12.94 13.48
C GLY A 79 -7.34 -13.59 14.50
N LYS A 80 -6.93 -14.83 14.23
CA LYS A 80 -6.08 -15.67 15.10
C LYS A 80 -4.63 -15.77 14.60
N GLY A 81 -4.35 -15.30 13.40
CA GLY A 81 -3.05 -15.44 12.76
C GLY A 81 -1.97 -14.55 13.35
N LEU A 82 -0.82 -15.14 13.62
CA LEU A 82 0.40 -14.41 13.94
C LEU A 82 1.03 -13.90 12.65
N GLY A 83 1.64 -12.72 12.71
CA GLY A 83 2.29 -12.11 11.55
C GLY A 83 3.60 -11.51 12.03
N GLY A 84 4.71 -12.07 11.55
CA GLY A 84 6.03 -11.48 11.72
C GLY A 84 6.23 -10.35 10.72
N THR A 85 6.99 -9.33 11.12
CA THR A 85 7.52 -8.32 10.20
C THR A 85 8.98 -8.12 10.52
N ASP A 86 9.80 -8.13 9.48
CA ASP A 86 11.24 -7.89 9.58
C ASP A 86 11.72 -7.12 8.35
N SER A 87 12.81 -6.38 8.51
CA SER A 87 13.49 -5.65 7.43
C SER A 87 14.50 -6.50 6.65
N GLN A 88 15.04 -7.55 7.27
CA GLN A 88 15.87 -8.54 6.60
C GLN A 88 15.02 -9.37 5.64
N GLU A 89 15.66 -10.09 4.72
CA GLU A 89 14.93 -10.97 3.82
C GLU A 89 14.24 -12.09 4.63
N HIS A 90 13.00 -12.39 4.27
CA HIS A 90 12.13 -13.22 5.09
C HIS A 90 11.25 -14.15 4.27
N GLU A 91 10.91 -15.30 4.86
CA GLU A 91 9.94 -16.23 4.31
C GLU A 91 8.49 -15.72 4.49
N GLU A 92 7.51 -16.47 3.99
CA GLU A 92 6.11 -16.04 3.94
C GLU A 92 5.47 -15.75 5.31
N VAL A 93 5.96 -16.38 6.39
CA VAL A 93 5.48 -16.11 7.76
C VAL A 93 6.16 -14.91 8.42
N GLY A 94 7.23 -14.38 7.81
CA GLY A 94 7.97 -13.20 8.27
C GLY A 94 9.18 -13.48 9.14
N HIS A 95 9.71 -14.72 9.14
CA HIS A 95 11.00 -15.03 9.78
C HIS A 95 12.14 -14.80 8.81
N VAL A 96 13.28 -14.36 9.35
CA VAL A 96 14.49 -14.10 8.59
C VAL A 96 15.03 -15.38 7.96
N GLN A 97 15.37 -15.32 6.67
CA GLN A 97 16.02 -16.43 5.95
C GLN A 97 17.00 -15.86 4.91
N GLU A 98 18.23 -16.38 4.91
CA GLU A 98 19.32 -15.96 4.00
C GLU A 98 19.56 -16.98 2.88
N ASP A 99 18.49 -17.59 2.37
CA ASP A 99 18.56 -18.60 1.32
C ASP A 99 18.67 -17.96 -0.08
N PHE A 100 19.59 -18.48 -0.91
CA PHE A 100 19.88 -17.94 -2.24
C PHE A 100 18.74 -18.13 -3.24
N GLU A 101 17.87 -19.12 -3.04
CA GLU A 101 16.72 -19.40 -3.89
C GLU A 101 15.47 -18.64 -3.41
N LEU A 102 15.34 -18.41 -2.08
CA LEU A 102 14.29 -17.57 -1.52
C LEU A 102 14.42 -16.13 -1.99
N ARG A 103 15.61 -15.53 -1.88
CA ARG A 103 15.79 -14.09 -2.09
C ARG A 103 15.24 -13.61 -3.45
N PRO A 104 15.54 -14.25 -4.59
CA PRO A 104 14.95 -13.86 -5.88
C PRO A 104 13.42 -13.89 -5.84
N ARG A 105 12.81 -14.92 -5.27
CA ARG A 105 11.35 -15.09 -5.20
C ARG A 105 10.68 -13.96 -4.42
N VAL A 106 11.24 -13.54 -3.29
CA VAL A 106 10.64 -12.46 -2.47
C VAL A 106 10.84 -11.10 -3.13
N VAL A 107 11.98 -10.89 -3.80
CA VAL A 107 12.21 -9.70 -4.63
C VAL A 107 11.21 -9.63 -5.79
N ASP A 108 11.04 -10.72 -6.53
CA ASP A 108 10.13 -10.79 -7.68
C ASP A 108 8.69 -10.57 -7.24
N LYS A 109 8.28 -11.16 -6.10
CA LYS A 109 6.98 -10.92 -5.50
C LYS A 109 6.76 -9.44 -5.17
N ARG A 110 7.73 -8.76 -4.56
CA ARG A 110 7.62 -7.31 -4.29
C ARG A 110 7.51 -6.50 -5.58
N GLN A 111 8.25 -6.88 -6.63
CA GLN A 111 8.19 -6.24 -7.94
C GLN A 111 6.92 -6.56 -8.73
N GLY A 112 6.26 -7.70 -8.47
CA GLY A 112 5.00 -8.09 -9.09
C GLY A 112 3.89 -7.06 -8.90
N LYS A 113 3.93 -6.30 -7.80
CA LYS A 113 3.01 -5.19 -7.51
C LYS A 113 3.06 -4.05 -8.53
N ARG A 114 4.17 -3.92 -9.28
CA ARG A 114 4.41 -2.82 -10.22
C ARG A 114 3.33 -2.74 -11.30
N GLY A 115 2.81 -3.88 -11.77
CA GLY A 115 1.75 -3.88 -12.78
C GLY A 115 0.48 -3.18 -12.30
N GLY A 116 0.02 -3.51 -11.09
CA GLY A 116 -1.14 -2.85 -10.47
C GLY A 116 -0.88 -1.39 -10.13
N LEU A 117 0.33 -1.05 -9.63
CA LEU A 117 0.70 0.33 -9.34
C LEU A 117 0.71 1.23 -10.59
N LEU A 118 1.13 0.71 -11.74
CA LEU A 118 1.09 1.46 -13.00
C LEU A 118 -0.34 1.63 -13.52
N ALA A 119 -1.22 0.65 -13.29
CA ALA A 119 -2.63 0.74 -13.68
C ALA A 119 -3.43 1.69 -12.77
N GLY A 120 -3.11 1.75 -11.47
CA GLY A 120 -3.71 2.68 -10.51
C GLY A 120 -3.05 4.05 -10.46
N GLY A 121 -2.00 4.30 -11.25
CA GLY A 121 -1.30 5.57 -11.31
C GLY A 121 -2.17 6.66 -11.93
N VAL A 122 -2.21 7.83 -11.29
CA VAL A 122 -2.93 9.00 -11.82
C VAL A 122 -2.04 9.73 -12.82
N GLU A 123 -2.58 10.02 -14.01
CA GLU A 123 -1.89 10.78 -15.05
C GLU A 123 -1.45 12.18 -14.53
N PRO A 124 -0.29 12.70 -14.99
CA PRO A 124 0.25 14.00 -14.59
C PRO A 124 -0.67 15.22 -14.86
#